data_AF-A0A2T5J667-F1
#
_entry.id   AF-A0A2T5J667-F1
#
_cell.length_a   1.000
_cell.length_b   1.000
_cell.length_c   1.000
_cell.angle_alpha   90.00
_cell.angle_beta   90.00
_cell.angle_gamma   90.00
#
_symmetry.space_group_name_H-M   'P 1'
#
loop_
_entity.id
_entity.type
_entity.pdbx_description
1 polymer ?
#
loop_
_entity_poly.entity_id
_entity_poly.type
_entity_poly.pdbx_seq_one_letter_code
_entity_poly.pdbx_strand_id
1 'polypeptide(L)'
;MKHAFIFGTNLYLTAGNTVTYADDNHKIDFLKIYSFYHPERNQELVIEAKISLPHNGGLLTIDRNKVDTTGDIRVMIAPNRIKIYHEGHTEPIFDVYQMDQHEWAGLSSHVLNEFHSQHPDVLIRVKGEFEVEGNSIISDNEKLYVNGDSRANGVSNERERVILTPDNVHVHA
;
A
#
# COMPACT_ATOMS: atom_id res chain seq x y z
N MET A 1 10.09 16.08 -2.27
CA MET A 1 9.61 15.04 -3.19
C MET A 1 8.17 14.77 -2.83
N LYS A 2 7.25 14.85 -3.80
CA LYS A 2 5.82 14.61 -3.62
C LYS A 2 5.54 13.17 -4.05
N HIS A 3 5.05 12.35 -3.12
CA HIS A 3 4.70 10.97 -3.39
C HIS A 3 3.17 10.85 -3.50
N ALA A 4 2.73 9.89 -4.31
CA ALA A 4 1.33 9.52 -4.41
C ALA A 4 1.18 8.03 -4.11
N PHE A 5 0.30 7.67 -3.18
CA PHE A 5 -0.12 6.30 -2.96
C PHE A 5 -1.47 6.05 -3.61
N ILE A 6 -1.61 4.92 -4.31
CA ILE A 6 -2.87 4.47 -4.91
C ILE A 6 -3.38 3.24 -4.16
N PHE A 7 -4.62 3.33 -3.72
CA PHE A 7 -5.45 2.23 -3.23
C PHE A 7 -6.78 2.26 -3.98
N GLY A 8 -7.16 1.15 -4.64
CA GLY A 8 -8.34 1.15 -5.51
C GLY A 8 -8.24 2.23 -6.60
N THR A 9 -9.24 3.10 -6.70
CA THR A 9 -9.27 4.27 -7.60
C THR A 9 -8.94 5.59 -6.90
N ASN A 10 -8.39 5.57 -5.70
CA ASN A 10 -8.07 6.78 -4.96
C ASN A 10 -6.56 7.04 -4.99
N LEU A 11 -6.19 8.31 -5.12
CA LEU A 11 -4.81 8.79 -5.11
C LEU A 11 -4.60 9.71 -3.91
N TYR A 12 -3.56 9.42 -3.13
CA TYR A 12 -3.26 10.12 -1.88
C TYR A 12 -1.87 10.74 -1.93
N LEU A 13 -1.81 12.07 -1.86
CA LEU A 13 -0.56 12.82 -1.91
C LEU A 13 0.04 13.04 -0.53
N THR A 14 1.32 12.75 -0.39
CA THR A 14 2.05 12.99 0.85
C THR A 14 3.49 13.42 0.57
N ALA A 15 4.08 14.17 1.50
CA ALA A 15 5.51 14.46 1.49
C ALA A 15 6.33 13.34 2.16
N GLY A 16 5.69 12.47 2.95
CA GLY A 16 6.35 11.34 3.59
C GLY A 16 6.18 10.04 2.82
N ASN A 17 6.63 8.96 3.44
CA ASN A 17 6.86 7.66 2.82
C ASN A 17 6.20 6.51 3.59
N THR A 18 5.24 6.82 4.45
CA THR A 18 4.60 5.87 5.34
C THR A 18 3.10 5.81 5.10
N VAL A 19 2.57 4.59 5.15
CA VAL A 19 1.14 4.31 5.25
C VAL A 19 0.85 3.75 6.63
N THR A 20 -0.13 4.36 7.26
CA THR A 20 -0.58 4.10 8.62
C THR A 20 -1.99 3.55 8.56
N TYR A 21 -2.31 2.53 9.34
CA TYR A 21 -3.68 2.18 9.67
C TYR A 21 -4.05 2.90 10.97
N ALA A 22 -5.25 3.46 11.06
CA ALA A 22 -5.73 4.07 12.28
C ALA A 22 -7.20 3.70 12.58
N ASP A 23 -7.47 3.48 13.86
CA ASP A 23 -8.80 3.40 14.45
C ASP A 23 -8.94 4.43 15.59
N ASP A 24 -10.05 4.40 16.35
CA ASP A 24 -10.32 5.37 17.42
C ASP A 24 -9.26 5.36 18.54
N ASN A 25 -8.50 4.27 18.68
CA ASN A 25 -7.60 4.05 19.81
C ASN A 25 -6.14 3.78 19.41
N HIS A 26 -5.86 3.49 18.14
CA HIS A 26 -4.53 3.07 17.68
C HIS A 26 -4.17 3.66 16.32
N LYS A 27 -2.88 4.03 16.17
CA LYS A 27 -2.24 4.34 14.89
C LYS A 27 -1.04 3.41 14.70
N ILE A 28 -0.97 2.73 13.57
CA ILE A 28 0.02 1.70 13.31
C ILE A 28 0.60 1.90 11.91
N ASP A 29 1.88 2.24 11.85
CA ASP A 29 2.62 2.35 10.60
C ASP A 29 2.88 0.93 10.08
N PHE A 30 2.18 0.52 9.02
CA PHE A 30 2.23 -0.85 8.50
C PHE A 30 3.03 -0.97 7.20
N LEU A 31 3.29 0.14 6.50
CA LEU A 31 4.10 0.18 5.29
C LEU A 31 4.96 1.43 5.29
N LYS A 32 6.25 1.28 5.02
CA LYS A 32 7.22 2.37 4.88
C LYS A 32 8.11 2.14 3.66
N ILE A 33 8.28 3.17 2.84
CA ILE A 33 9.14 3.13 1.66
C ILE A 33 10.51 3.72 2.00
N TYR A 34 11.54 2.90 2.13
CA TYR A 34 12.91 3.35 2.40
C TYR A 34 13.62 3.95 1.19
N SER A 35 13.37 3.42 0.01
CA SER A 35 13.85 3.97 -1.24
C SER A 35 12.85 3.76 -2.36
N PHE A 36 12.83 4.71 -3.29
CA PHE A 36 12.05 4.64 -4.51
C PHE A 36 12.92 4.08 -5.64
N TYR A 37 12.30 3.38 -6.58
CA TYR A 37 12.98 2.83 -7.74
C TYR A 37 13.49 3.95 -8.65
N HIS A 38 14.76 3.91 -8.99
CA HIS A 38 15.40 4.86 -9.91
C HIS A 38 16.45 4.12 -10.76
N PRO A 39 16.14 3.75 -12.01
CA PRO A 39 17.03 2.92 -12.84
C PRO A 39 18.38 3.60 -13.10
N GLU A 40 18.38 4.91 -13.36
CA GLU A 40 19.62 5.67 -13.64
C GLU A 40 20.59 5.73 -12.45
N ARG A 41 20.09 5.49 -11.23
CA ARG A 41 20.89 5.47 -9.99
C ARG A 41 21.15 4.05 -9.50
N ASN A 42 20.75 3.03 -10.26
CA ASN A 42 20.74 1.63 -9.85
C ASN A 42 20.09 1.45 -8.46
N GLN A 43 18.98 2.14 -8.23
CA GLN A 43 18.28 2.18 -6.95
C GLN A 43 16.97 1.40 -7.07
N GLU A 44 16.76 0.45 -6.16
CA GLU A 44 15.55 -0.37 -6.10
C GLU A 44 14.51 0.23 -5.15
N LEU A 45 13.25 -0.14 -5.36
CA LEU A 45 12.18 0.06 -4.39
C LEU A 45 12.49 -0.79 -3.16
N VAL A 46 12.67 -0.15 -2.00
CA VAL A 46 12.89 -0.85 -0.73
C VAL A 46 11.77 -0.49 0.21
N ILE A 47 11.11 -1.51 0.76
CA ILE A 47 9.99 -1.35 1.68
C ILE A 47 10.27 -2.05 3.02
N GLU A 48 9.61 -1.55 4.04
CA GLU A 48 9.32 -2.27 5.27
C GLU A 48 7.81 -2.37 5.41
N ALA A 49 7.32 -3.53 5.84
CA ALA A 49 5.91 -3.72 6.08
C ALA A 49 5.66 -4.69 7.25
N LYS A 50 4.60 -4.43 8.00
CA LYS A 50 4.13 -5.30 9.07
C LYS A 50 2.64 -5.56 8.85
N ILE A 51 2.33 -6.72 8.30
CA ILE A 51 0.97 -7.14 7.97
C ILE A 51 0.75 -8.57 8.48
N SER A 52 -0.49 -9.03 8.52
CA SER A 52 -0.82 -10.43 8.77
C SER A 52 -1.51 -11.03 7.54
N LEU A 53 -1.29 -12.34 7.37
CA LEU A 53 -1.98 -13.12 6.34
C LEU A 53 -3.49 -13.16 6.65
N PRO A 54 -4.36 -13.05 5.63
CA PRO A 54 -5.79 -13.13 5.82
C PRO A 54 -6.18 -14.50 6.39
N HIS A 55 -7.14 -14.52 7.33
CA HIS A 55 -7.80 -15.71 7.90
C HIS A 55 -6.97 -16.60 8.84
N ASN A 56 -5.64 -16.61 8.76
CA ASN A 56 -4.80 -17.42 9.66
C ASN A 56 -3.99 -16.58 10.66
N GLY A 57 -3.96 -15.25 10.49
CA GLY A 57 -3.32 -14.31 11.41
C GLY A 57 -1.79 -14.41 11.48
N GLY A 58 -1.15 -15.17 10.58
CA GLY A 58 0.30 -15.31 10.52
C GLY A 58 0.96 -13.96 10.28
N LEU A 59 1.78 -13.50 11.23
CA LEU A 59 2.48 -12.23 11.12
C LEU A 59 3.54 -12.33 10.02
N LEU A 60 3.50 -11.36 9.11
CA LEU A 60 4.41 -11.20 8.00
C LEU A 60 5.16 -9.87 8.16
N THR A 61 6.46 -9.97 8.44
CA THR A 61 7.33 -8.80 8.54
C THR A 61 8.24 -8.75 7.32
N ILE A 62 8.25 -7.61 6.65
CA ILE A 62 9.22 -7.26 5.61
C ILE A 62 10.14 -6.20 6.22
N ASP A 63 11.43 -6.49 6.35
CA ASP A 63 12.48 -5.52 6.69
C ASP A 63 13.40 -5.33 5.48
N ARG A 64 13.31 -4.15 4.85
CA ARG A 64 14.14 -3.78 3.68
C ARG A 64 14.10 -4.86 2.58
N ASN A 65 12.91 -5.23 2.14
CA ASN A 65 12.61 -6.31 1.20
C ASN A 65 13.03 -7.73 1.65
N LYS A 66 13.61 -7.89 2.84
CA LYS A 66 13.82 -9.22 3.43
C LYS A 66 12.57 -9.61 4.17
N VAL A 67 12.02 -10.75 3.80
CA VAL A 67 10.80 -11.24 4.43
C VAL A 67 11.20 -12.21 5.51
N ASP A 68 10.86 -11.89 6.75
CA ASP A 68 10.99 -12.81 7.88
C ASP A 68 9.66 -13.56 8.01
N THR A 69 9.69 -14.86 7.71
CA THR A 69 8.47 -15.63 7.50
C THR A 69 8.38 -16.80 8.47
N THR A 70 7.19 -16.96 9.06
CA THR A 70 6.70 -18.24 9.54
C THR A 70 5.48 -18.61 8.69
N GLY A 71 5.60 -19.59 7.77
CA GLY A 71 4.48 -20.09 6.96
C GLY A 71 4.75 -20.28 5.46
N ASP A 72 3.73 -20.80 4.77
CA ASP A 72 3.77 -21.20 3.36
C ASP A 72 3.49 -20.01 2.42
N ILE A 73 4.50 -19.16 2.23
CA ILE A 73 4.40 -17.99 1.34
C ILE A 73 5.48 -17.98 0.26
N ARG A 74 5.13 -17.39 -0.88
CA ARG A 74 6.07 -17.12 -1.97
C ARG A 74 6.24 -15.62 -2.14
N VAL A 75 7.48 -15.17 -2.12
CA VAL A 75 7.85 -13.77 -2.34
C VAL A 75 8.49 -13.61 -3.71
N MET A 76 8.06 -12.61 -4.47
CA MET A 76 8.69 -12.20 -5.73
C MET A 76 9.13 -10.75 -5.61
N ILE A 77 10.42 -10.50 -5.80
CA ILE A 77 11.03 -9.18 -5.71
C ILE A 77 11.57 -8.81 -7.09
N ALA A 78 11.12 -7.68 -7.61
CA ALA A 78 11.63 -7.02 -8.80
C ALA A 78 12.07 -5.59 -8.43
N PRO A 79 12.91 -4.92 -9.24
CA PRO A 79 13.49 -3.63 -8.87
C PRO A 79 12.48 -2.55 -8.48
N ASN A 80 11.26 -2.59 -9.01
CA ASN A 80 10.19 -1.64 -8.73
C ASN A 80 8.97 -2.25 -8.05
N ARG A 81 9.01 -3.53 -7.64
CA ARG A 81 7.80 -4.27 -7.23
C ARG A 81 8.11 -5.41 -6.27
N ILE A 82 7.36 -5.47 -5.18
CA ILE A 82 7.39 -6.57 -4.21
C ILE A 82 6.02 -7.22 -4.22
N LYS A 83 5.96 -8.52 -4.49
CA LYS A 83 4.74 -9.33 -4.41
C LYS A 83 4.90 -10.44 -3.40
N ILE A 84 3.84 -10.68 -2.65
CA ILE A 84 3.74 -11.79 -1.72
C ILE A 84 2.47 -12.57 -2.04
N TYR A 85 2.63 -13.88 -2.13
CA TYR A 85 1.59 -14.83 -2.42
C TYR A 85 1.46 -15.80 -1.25
N HIS A 86 0.23 -16.17 -0.92
CA HIS A 86 -0.02 -17.38 -0.17
C HIS A 86 0.24 -18.61 -1.07
N GLU A 87 0.72 -19.73 -0.52
CA GLU A 87 0.87 -20.95 -1.30
C GLU A 87 -0.48 -21.37 -1.93
N GLY A 88 -0.42 -21.80 -3.19
CA GLY A 88 -1.60 -22.19 -3.97
C GLY A 88 -2.40 -21.03 -4.58
N HIS A 89 -2.13 -19.77 -4.22
CA HIS A 89 -2.84 -18.62 -4.78
C HIS A 89 -2.14 -18.04 -6.02
N THR A 90 -2.92 -17.63 -7.01
CA THR A 90 -2.43 -16.98 -8.23
C THR A 90 -2.31 -15.46 -8.10
N GLU A 91 -3.14 -14.86 -7.24
CA GLU A 91 -3.14 -13.44 -6.95
C GLU A 91 -2.29 -13.13 -5.70
N PRO A 92 -1.56 -12.01 -5.68
CA PRO A 92 -0.77 -11.63 -4.52
C PRO A 92 -1.70 -11.12 -3.40
N ILE A 93 -1.42 -11.57 -2.18
CA ILE A 93 -2.05 -11.06 -0.96
C ILE A 93 -1.48 -9.68 -0.58
N PHE A 94 -0.27 -9.36 -1.04
CA PHE A 94 0.35 -8.06 -0.87
C PHE A 94 1.23 -7.74 -2.07
N ASP A 95 0.95 -6.64 -2.75
CA ASP A 95 1.64 -6.20 -3.97
C ASP A 95 1.89 -4.70 -3.90
N VAL A 96 3.14 -4.33 -3.68
CA VAL A 96 3.59 -2.94 -3.59
C VAL A 96 4.53 -2.66 -4.74
N TYR A 97 4.20 -1.67 -5.55
CA TYR A 97 5.02 -1.32 -6.70
C TYR A 97 5.00 0.15 -7.05
N GLN A 98 6.13 0.62 -7.56
CA GLN A 98 6.24 1.92 -8.17
C GLN A 98 5.82 1.81 -9.63
N MET A 99 4.72 2.50 -9.97
CA MET A 99 4.14 2.47 -11.30
C MET A 99 5.07 3.14 -12.30
N ASP A 100 5.25 2.48 -13.46
CA ASP A 100 5.84 3.13 -14.62
C ASP A 100 4.78 3.77 -15.53
N GLN A 101 5.22 4.53 -16.53
CA GLN A 101 4.33 5.21 -17.48
C GLN A 101 3.44 4.26 -18.29
N HIS A 102 3.88 3.02 -18.52
CA HIS A 102 3.13 2.04 -19.30
C HIS A 102 1.97 1.49 -18.47
N GLU A 103 2.15 1.39 -17.15
CA GLU A 103 1.11 0.95 -16.22
C GLU A 103 0.03 2.01 -15.97
N TRP A 104 0.25 3.28 -16.32
CA TRP A 104 -0.75 4.35 -16.18
C TRP A 104 -2.01 4.11 -17.02
N ALA A 105 -1.89 3.40 -18.14
CA ALA A 105 -3.03 3.08 -19.01
C ALA A 105 -4.11 2.26 -18.29
N GLY A 106 -3.77 1.56 -17.20
CA GLY A 106 -4.70 0.80 -16.38
C GLY A 106 -5.36 1.60 -15.25
N LEU A 107 -5.11 2.91 -15.14
CA LEU A 107 -5.69 3.78 -14.13
C LEU A 107 -7.05 4.31 -14.57
N SER A 108 -7.95 4.53 -13.61
CA SER A 108 -9.22 5.19 -13.89
C SER A 108 -8.98 6.63 -14.34
N SER A 109 -9.90 7.18 -15.13
CA SER A 109 -9.83 8.58 -15.58
C SER A 109 -9.76 9.56 -14.40
N HIS A 110 -10.37 9.23 -13.27
CA HIS A 110 -10.29 10.02 -12.04
C HIS A 110 -8.87 10.08 -11.50
N VAL A 111 -8.19 8.93 -11.37
CA VAL A 111 -6.79 8.88 -10.89
C VAL A 111 -5.86 9.59 -11.87
N LEU A 112 -6.04 9.39 -13.17
CA LEU A 112 -5.22 10.03 -14.20
C LEU A 112 -5.35 11.56 -14.17
N ASN A 113 -6.58 12.07 -14.01
CA ASN A 113 -6.80 13.51 -13.92
C ASN A 113 -6.14 14.10 -12.67
N GLU A 114 -6.23 13.42 -11.52
CA GLU A 114 -5.57 13.87 -10.30
C GLU A 114 -4.04 13.82 -10.44
N PHE A 115 -3.50 12.73 -10.99
CA PHE A 115 -2.07 12.58 -11.27
C PHE A 115 -1.55 13.70 -12.18
N HIS A 116 -2.25 14.01 -13.27
CA HIS A 116 -1.87 15.09 -14.19
C HIS A 116 -2.00 16.49 -13.56
N SER A 117 -2.95 16.69 -12.65
CA SER A 117 -3.11 17.97 -11.93
C SER A 117 -1.98 18.19 -10.92
N GLN A 118 -1.58 17.12 -10.24
CA GLN A 118 -0.75 17.21 -9.04
C GLN A 118 0.73 16.99 -9.30
N HIS A 119 1.07 16.32 -10.41
CA HIS A 119 2.42 15.97 -10.83
C HIS A 119 3.28 15.39 -9.69
N PRO A 120 2.89 14.26 -9.08
CA PRO A 120 3.73 13.61 -8.08
C PRO A 120 5.02 13.07 -8.74
N ASP A 121 6.12 13.11 -8.00
CA ASP A 121 7.42 12.59 -8.46
C ASP A 121 7.42 11.06 -8.55
N VAL A 122 6.64 10.41 -7.68
CA VAL A 122 6.55 8.95 -7.57
C VAL A 122 5.11 8.52 -7.34
N LEU A 123 4.70 7.44 -8.00
CA LEU A 123 3.40 6.80 -7.85
C LEU A 123 3.57 5.38 -7.33
N ILE A 124 3.18 5.15 -6.07
CA ILE A 124 3.20 3.83 -5.42
C ILE A 124 1.79 3.26 -5.44
N ARG A 125 1.63 2.05 -5.95
CA ARG A 125 0.38 1.31 -5.86
C ARG A 125 0.52 0.17 -4.87
N VAL A 126 -0.48 0.03 -4.02
CA VAL A 126 -0.58 -1.05 -3.03
C VAL A 126 -1.86 -1.83 -3.32
N LYS A 127 -1.73 -3.14 -3.47
CA LYS A 127 -2.83 -4.07 -3.74
C LYS A 127 -2.73 -5.32 -2.88
N GLY A 128 -3.83 -6.04 -2.82
CA GLY A 128 -3.93 -7.34 -2.19
C GLY A 128 -4.99 -7.38 -1.11
N GLU A 129 -5.01 -8.49 -0.38
CA GLU A 129 -5.89 -8.78 0.73
C GLU A 129 -5.00 -9.20 1.91
N PHE A 130 -4.95 -8.35 2.93
CA PHE A 130 -4.07 -8.51 4.08
C PHE A 130 -4.72 -7.90 5.32
N GLU A 131 -4.19 -8.23 6.48
CA GLU A 131 -4.64 -7.67 7.75
C GLU A 131 -3.57 -6.77 8.37
N VAL A 132 -4.00 -5.72 9.08
CA VAL A 132 -3.13 -4.92 9.94
C VAL A 132 -3.68 -5.01 11.36
N GLU A 133 -3.00 -5.78 12.21
CA GLU A 133 -3.38 -6.00 13.61
C GLU A 133 -4.84 -6.49 13.75
N GLY A 134 -5.20 -7.46 12.89
CA GLY A 134 -6.53 -8.08 12.85
C GLY A 134 -7.59 -7.30 12.06
N ASN A 135 -7.24 -6.14 11.49
CA ASN A 135 -8.15 -5.34 10.67
C ASN A 135 -7.92 -5.64 9.18
N SER A 136 -8.99 -6.01 8.47
CA SER A 136 -8.91 -6.41 7.06
C SER A 136 -8.74 -5.21 6.14
N ILE A 137 -7.79 -5.29 5.22
CA ILE A 137 -7.56 -4.32 4.15
C ILE A 137 -7.57 -5.07 2.82
N ILE A 138 -8.50 -4.69 1.94
CA ILE A 138 -8.59 -5.22 0.58
C ILE A 138 -8.45 -4.07 -0.39
N SER A 139 -7.42 -4.10 -1.22
CA SER A 139 -7.23 -3.11 -2.27
C SER A 139 -6.98 -3.77 -3.62
N ASP A 140 -7.83 -3.45 -4.58
CA ASP A 140 -7.73 -3.96 -5.95
C ASP A 140 -7.58 -2.82 -6.97
N ASN A 141 -7.99 -3.05 -8.21
CA ASN A 141 -7.92 -2.02 -9.26
C ASN A 141 -8.95 -0.89 -9.08
N GLU A 142 -10.07 -1.19 -8.44
CA GLU A 142 -11.27 -0.37 -8.42
C GLU A 142 -11.61 0.13 -7.02
N LYS A 143 -11.32 -0.66 -5.98
CA LYS A 143 -11.86 -0.47 -4.65
C LYS A 143 -10.80 -0.61 -3.58
N LEU A 144 -11.07 0.06 -2.48
CA LEU A 144 -10.40 -0.10 -1.20
C LEU A 144 -11.49 -0.38 -0.17
N TYR A 145 -11.35 -1.50 0.53
CA TYR A 145 -12.16 -1.87 1.67
C TYR A 145 -11.28 -1.91 2.92
N VAL A 146 -11.79 -1.36 4.01
CA VAL A 146 -11.17 -1.43 5.33
C VAL A 146 -12.22 -1.98 6.28
N ASN A 147 -11.94 -3.12 6.92
CA ASN A 147 -12.87 -3.87 7.78
C ASN A 147 -14.23 -4.21 7.14
N GLY A 148 -14.24 -4.47 5.83
CA GLY A 148 -15.45 -4.88 5.09
C GLY A 148 -16.38 -3.72 4.68
N ASP A 149 -16.07 -2.48 5.07
CA ASP A 149 -16.83 -1.31 4.65
C ASP A 149 -16.44 -0.88 3.24
N SER A 150 -17.45 -0.61 2.41
CA SER A 150 -17.32 -0.36 0.96
C SER A 150 -16.74 1.00 0.57
N ARG A 151 -16.58 1.89 1.55
CA ARG A 151 -15.82 3.12 1.44
C ARG A 151 -14.86 3.15 2.61
N ALA A 152 -13.67 3.69 2.39
CA ALA A 152 -12.78 4.12 3.45
C ALA A 152 -12.87 5.66 3.44
N ASN A 153 -13.80 6.23 4.20
CA ASN A 153 -14.04 7.68 4.24
C ASN A 153 -12.91 8.44 4.95
N GLY A 154 -12.06 7.78 5.74
CA GLY A 154 -10.97 8.44 6.43
C GLY A 154 -9.60 8.05 5.91
N VAL A 155 -9.43 8.01 4.58
CA VAL A 155 -8.08 8.18 4.06
C VAL A 155 -7.68 9.64 4.12
N SER A 156 -7.11 10.05 5.25
CA SER A 156 -6.59 11.40 5.45
C SER A 156 -5.12 11.46 5.06
N ASN A 157 -4.75 12.50 4.32
CA ASN A 157 -3.35 12.88 4.16
C ASN A 157 -3.01 13.79 5.33
N GLU A 158 -2.36 13.24 6.34
CA GLU A 158 -1.49 14.07 7.17
C GLU A 158 -0.27 14.44 6.30
N ARG A 159 0.30 15.64 6.48
CA ARG A 159 1.36 16.19 5.61
C ARG A 159 2.50 15.20 5.29
N GLU A 160 2.73 14.23 6.18
CA GLU A 160 3.85 13.28 6.16
C GLU A 160 3.44 11.80 6.07
N ARG A 161 2.14 11.46 5.98
CA ARG A 161 1.70 10.05 5.92
C ARG A 161 0.31 9.89 5.29
N VAL A 162 0.07 8.73 4.70
CA VAL A 162 -1.27 8.30 4.29
C VAL A 162 -1.86 7.49 5.42
N ILE A 163 -3.03 7.88 5.95
CA ILE A 163 -3.71 7.16 7.02
C ILE A 163 -4.90 6.44 6.43
N LEU A 164 -5.04 5.13 6.61
CA LEU A 164 -6.23 4.35 6.25
C LEU A 164 -7.09 4.16 7.49
N THR A 165 -8.37 4.53 7.45
CA THR A 165 -9.32 4.26 8.54
C THR A 165 -10.63 3.63 8.04
N PRO A 166 -11.33 2.90 8.92
CA PRO A 166 -12.71 2.48 8.67
C PRO A 166 -13.67 3.67 8.53
N ASP A 167 -14.85 3.43 7.93
CA ASP A 167 -15.87 4.44 7.62
C ASP A 167 -16.50 5.12 8.86
N ASN A 168 -16.35 4.53 10.04
CA ASN A 168 -17.02 4.97 11.29
C ASN A 168 -16.07 5.57 12.35
N VAL A 169 -14.80 5.78 12.00
CA VAL A 169 -13.77 6.29 12.92
C VAL A 169 -13.44 7.73 12.58
N HIS A 170 -13.48 8.61 13.59
CA HIS A 170 -13.02 9.99 13.45
C HIS A 170 -11.60 10.12 14.00
N VAL A 171 -10.60 10.11 13.11
CA VAL A 171 -9.22 10.42 13.51
C VAL A 171 -9.08 11.93 13.67
N HIS A 172 -8.88 12.37 14.91
CA HIS A 172 -8.43 13.73 15.17
C HIS A 172 -6.98 13.88 14.68
N ALA A 173 -6.78 14.81 13.75
CA ALA A 173 -5.47 15.23 13.25
C ALA A 173 -4.74 16.11 14.28
#